data_AF-A0A3D3Q540-F1
#
_entry.id   AF-A0A3D3Q540-F1
#
_cell.length_a   1.000
_cell.length_b   1.000
_cell.length_c   1.000
_cell.angle_alpha   90.00
_cell.angle_beta   90.00
_cell.angle_gamma   90.00
#
_symmetry.space_group_name_H-M   'P 1'
#
loop_
_entity.id
_entity.type
_entity.pdbx_description
1 polymer ?
#
loop_
_entity_poly.entity_id
_entity_poly.type
_entity_poly.pdbx_seq_one_letter_code
_entity_poly.pdbx_strand_id
1 'polypeptide(L)'
;MGSTRRPATRRAVRWLQAAVSVTVVLAIFALILPKIGSYSSVWHTVSRLAGLQVLIVGAMAFNLFTYWWQMQAAMPGLRLGQAAVNNQTGTTISNVIPGGGAVALGMIVTMFRSWGFTGSEIGLLISTTGIWNSFLKLGLPVVALVLLALSGQATAAL
;
A
#
# COMPACT_ATOMS: atom_id res chain seq x y z
N MET A 1 35.39 27.07 5.88
CA MET A 1 35.90 25.83 5.24
C MET A 1 35.24 24.64 5.95
N GLY A 2 34.54 23.68 5.37
CA GLY A 2 34.20 23.32 4.00
C GLY A 2 33.64 21.88 4.06
N SER A 3 32.43 21.63 3.56
CA SER A 3 32.04 20.31 3.02
C SER A 3 30.74 20.41 2.22
N THR A 4 30.82 21.06 1.07
CA THR A 4 29.83 20.93 0.00
C THR A 4 29.92 19.50 -0.58
N ARG A 5 29.26 18.53 0.08
CA ARG A 5 29.14 17.16 -0.44
C ARG A 5 28.40 17.20 -1.79
N ARG A 6 29.12 16.79 -2.84
CA ARG A 6 28.78 16.95 -4.26
C ARG A 6 27.42 16.33 -4.64
N PRO A 7 26.56 17.03 -5.40
CA PRO A 7 25.24 16.52 -5.84
C PRO A 7 25.30 15.32 -6.80
N ALA A 8 26.46 15.07 -7.45
CA ALA A 8 26.64 14.02 -8.45
C ALA A 8 26.58 12.59 -7.87
N THR A 9 27.10 12.36 -6.66
CA THR A 9 27.11 11.02 -6.04
C THR A 9 25.70 10.58 -5.64
N ARG A 10 24.82 11.51 -5.23
CA ARG A 10 23.41 11.21 -4.96
C ARG A 10 22.63 10.82 -6.22
N ARG A 11 22.95 11.39 -7.38
CA ARG A 11 22.33 11.03 -8.67
C ARG A 11 22.80 9.66 -9.13
N ALA A 12 24.09 9.37 -9.04
CA ALA A 12 24.65 8.05 -9.41
C ALA A 12 24.07 6.92 -8.56
N VAL A 13 23.94 7.12 -7.24
CA VAL A 13 23.32 6.13 -6.34
C VAL A 13 21.85 5.89 -6.67
N ARG A 14 21.09 6.92 -7.03
CA ARG A 14 19.68 6.78 -7.45
C ARG A 14 19.55 5.99 -8.76
N TRP A 15 20.41 6.25 -9.74
CA TRP A 15 20.44 5.50 -10.99
C TRP A 15 20.85 4.05 -10.80
N LEU A 16 21.82 3.79 -9.92
CA LEU A 16 22.20 2.43 -9.54
C LEU A 16 21.05 1.69 -8.85
N GLN A 17 20.34 2.34 -7.92
CA GLN A 17 19.14 1.76 -7.29
C GLN A 17 18.05 1.46 -8.32
N ALA A 18 17.76 2.39 -9.23
CA ALA A 18 16.79 2.17 -10.29
C ALA A 18 17.20 1.00 -11.20
N ALA A 19 18.47 0.95 -11.60
CA ALA A 19 19.01 -0.14 -12.42
C ALA A 19 18.94 -1.49 -11.68
N VAL A 20 19.27 -1.53 -10.39
CA VAL A 20 19.15 -2.75 -9.56
C VAL A 20 17.70 -3.17 -9.44
N SER A 21 16.76 -2.27 -9.14
CA SER A 21 15.33 -2.59 -9.09
C SER A 21 14.81 -3.12 -10.44
N VAL A 22 15.15 -2.47 -11.55
CA VAL A 22 14.77 -2.93 -12.89
C VAL A 22 15.38 -4.30 -13.20
N THR A 23 16.64 -4.51 -12.86
CA THR A 23 17.33 -5.79 -13.06
C THR A 23 16.70 -6.90 -12.24
N VAL A 24 16.35 -6.63 -10.97
CA VAL A 24 15.65 -7.58 -10.11
C VAL A 24 14.28 -7.91 -10.68
N VAL A 25 13.50 -6.92 -11.13
CA VAL A 25 12.20 -7.16 -11.78
C VAL A 25 12.38 -8.02 -13.04
N LEU A 26 13.31 -7.66 -13.92
CA LEU A 26 13.59 -8.44 -15.14
C LEU A 26 14.05 -9.87 -14.81
N ALA A 27 14.88 -10.05 -13.79
CA ALA A 27 15.33 -11.37 -13.34
C ALA A 27 14.18 -12.21 -12.76
N ILE A 28 13.29 -11.61 -11.96
CA ILE A 28 12.09 -12.29 -11.46
C ILE A 28 11.23 -12.74 -12.63
N PHE A 29 10.94 -11.85 -13.58
CA PHE A 29 10.09 -12.18 -14.72
C PHE A 29 10.77 -13.19 -15.66
N ALA A 30 12.06 -13.05 -15.98
CA ALA A 30 12.74 -13.92 -16.94
C ALA A 30 13.23 -15.26 -16.37
N LEU A 31 13.54 -15.34 -15.07
CA LEU A 31 14.17 -16.53 -14.47
C LEU A 31 13.29 -17.25 -13.45
N ILE A 32 12.46 -16.51 -12.71
CA ILE A 32 11.61 -17.10 -11.66
C ILE A 32 10.24 -17.44 -12.25
N LEU A 33 9.58 -16.49 -12.91
CA LEU A 33 8.23 -16.67 -13.45
C LEU A 33 8.09 -17.91 -14.38
N PRO A 34 8.98 -18.15 -15.37
CA PRO A 34 8.88 -19.35 -16.20
C PRO A 34 9.11 -20.67 -15.43
N LYS A 35 9.67 -20.64 -14.22
CA LYS A 35 9.82 -21.83 -13.36
C LYS A 35 8.57 -22.13 -12.53
N ILE A 36 7.70 -21.16 -12.29
CA ILE A 36 6.46 -21.30 -11.48
C ILE A 36 5.20 -21.43 -12.33
N GLY A 37 5.21 -21.00 -13.60
CA GLY A 37 4.07 -21.22 -14.49
C GLY A 37 4.25 -20.61 -15.88
N SER A 38 3.48 -21.11 -16.86
CA SER A 38 3.49 -20.53 -18.20
C SER A 38 2.68 -19.22 -18.22
N TYR A 39 3.19 -18.19 -18.93
CA TYR A 39 2.48 -16.92 -19.12
C TYR A 39 1.09 -17.09 -19.73
N SER A 40 0.94 -18.08 -20.62
CA SER A 40 -0.34 -18.43 -21.24
C SER A 40 -1.35 -18.91 -20.20
N SER A 41 -0.92 -19.74 -19.24
CA SER A 41 -1.79 -20.22 -18.17
C SER A 41 -2.28 -19.07 -17.28
N VAL A 42 -1.39 -18.15 -16.90
CA VAL A 42 -1.77 -16.96 -16.11
C VAL A 42 -2.76 -16.09 -16.87
N TRP A 43 -2.49 -15.80 -18.14
CA TRP A 43 -3.38 -15.00 -18.97
C TRP A 43 -4.74 -15.66 -19.16
N HIS A 44 -4.76 -16.98 -19.33
CA HIS A 44 -5.98 -17.76 -19.48
C HIS A 44 -6.81 -17.80 -18.18
N THR A 45 -6.16 -17.82 -17.02
CA THR A 45 -6.85 -17.68 -15.73
C THR A 45 -7.43 -16.29 -15.53
N VAL A 46 -6.67 -15.24 -15.85
CA VAL A 46 -7.14 -13.84 -15.75
C VAL A 46 -8.31 -13.57 -16.71
N SER A 47 -8.24 -14.07 -17.94
CA SER A 47 -9.30 -13.87 -18.95
C SER A 47 -10.55 -14.70 -18.68
N ARG A 48 -10.49 -15.68 -17.78
CA ARG A 48 -11.65 -16.47 -17.32
C ARG A 48 -12.24 -15.98 -16.00
N LEU A 49 -11.73 -14.89 -15.43
CA LEU A 49 -12.34 -14.28 -14.25
C LEU A 49 -13.76 -13.84 -14.60
N ALA A 50 -14.76 -14.52 -14.03
CA ALA A 50 -16.17 -14.29 -14.31
C ALA A 50 -16.99 -14.33 -13.02
N GLY A 51 -18.12 -13.62 -13.02
CA GLY A 51 -19.05 -13.59 -11.88
C GLY A 51 -18.42 -13.02 -10.60
N LEU A 52 -18.42 -13.82 -9.53
CA LEU A 52 -18.00 -13.40 -8.18
C LEU A 52 -16.56 -12.88 -8.14
N GLN A 53 -15.65 -13.41 -8.96
CA GLN A 53 -14.25 -13.03 -8.96
C GLN A 53 -14.05 -11.58 -9.44
N VAL A 54 -14.79 -11.17 -10.47
CA VAL A 54 -14.79 -9.79 -10.97
C VAL A 54 -15.34 -8.85 -9.91
N LEU A 55 -16.40 -9.28 -9.19
CA LEU A 55 -16.94 -8.50 -8.08
C LEU A 55 -15.92 -8.34 -6.95
N ILE A 56 -15.18 -9.38 -6.59
CA ILE A 56 -14.12 -9.30 -5.57
C ILE A 56 -13.01 -8.34 -6.02
N VAL A 57 -12.56 -8.40 -7.27
CA VAL A 57 -11.58 -7.44 -7.81
C VAL A 57 -12.13 -6.02 -7.77
N GLY A 58 -13.40 -5.83 -8.12
CA GLY A 58 -14.10 -4.56 -7.99
C GLY A 58 -14.18 -4.08 -6.54
N ALA A 59 -14.44 -4.97 -5.59
CA ALA A 59 -14.47 -4.66 -4.16
C ALA A 59 -13.07 -4.29 -3.62
N MET A 60 -12.01 -4.95 -4.11
CA MET A 60 -10.62 -4.57 -3.80
C MET A 60 -10.30 -3.18 -4.35
N ALA A 61 -10.69 -2.88 -5.58
CA ALA A 61 -10.52 -1.55 -6.15
C ALA A 61 -11.32 -0.50 -5.36
N PHE A 62 -12.56 -0.82 -5.00
CA PHE A 62 -13.41 0.03 -4.16
C PHE A 62 -12.79 0.28 -2.78
N ASN A 63 -12.13 -0.73 -2.19
CA ASN A 63 -11.43 -0.59 -0.92
C ASN A 63 -10.32 0.47 -0.96
N LEU A 64 -9.68 0.72 -2.11
CA LEU A 64 -8.73 1.85 -2.21
C LEU A 64 -9.44 3.19 -1.98
N PHE A 65 -10.64 3.37 -2.53
CA PHE A 65 -11.41 4.60 -2.36
C PHE A 65 -11.91 4.78 -0.93
N THR A 66 -12.27 3.70 -0.23
CA THR A 66 -12.72 3.79 1.17
C THR A 66 -11.62 4.36 2.07
N TYR A 67 -10.35 4.00 1.84
CA TYR A 67 -9.22 4.60 2.52
C TYR A 67 -9.08 6.10 2.23
N TRP A 68 -9.27 6.53 0.97
CA TRP A 68 -9.15 7.94 0.63
C TRP A 68 -10.26 8.78 1.25
N TRP A 69 -11.48 8.24 1.32
CA TRP A 69 -12.59 8.87 2.04
C TRP A 69 -12.33 8.96 3.54
N GLN A 70 -11.80 7.90 4.15
CA GLN A 70 -11.39 7.94 5.56
C GLN A 70 -10.36 9.05 5.80
N MET A 71 -9.40 9.23 4.89
CA MET A 71 -8.41 10.30 4.99
C MET A 71 -9.06 11.68 4.87
N GLN A 72 -10.04 11.88 3.99
CA GLN A 72 -10.78 13.14 3.92
C GLN A 72 -11.60 13.41 5.19
N ALA A 73 -12.21 12.37 5.78
CA ALA A 73 -12.96 12.50 7.01
C ALA A 73 -12.06 12.90 8.20
N ALA A 74 -10.83 12.38 8.23
CA ALA A 74 -9.86 12.71 9.27
C ALA A 74 -9.09 14.02 9.03
N MET A 75 -9.09 14.55 7.79
CA MET A 75 -8.49 15.82 7.42
C MET A 75 -9.44 16.61 6.50
N PRO A 76 -10.41 17.35 7.08
CA PRO A 76 -11.33 18.18 6.32
C PRO A 76 -10.59 19.17 5.42
N GLY A 77 -10.97 19.26 4.15
CA GLY A 77 -10.29 20.10 3.15
C GLY A 77 -9.28 19.36 2.26
N LEU A 78 -8.93 18.12 2.58
CA LEU A 78 -8.12 17.27 1.71
C LEU A 78 -8.91 16.86 0.45
N ARG A 79 -8.36 17.07 -0.74
CA ARG A 79 -9.00 16.60 -1.99
C ARG A 79 -8.82 15.08 -2.15
N LEU A 80 -9.80 14.40 -2.75
CA LEU A 80 -9.72 12.96 -3.05
C LEU A 80 -8.46 12.60 -3.85
N GLY A 81 -8.09 13.41 -4.84
CA GLY A 81 -6.86 13.21 -5.61
C GLY A 81 -5.59 13.35 -4.76
N GLN A 82 -5.56 14.28 -3.80
CA GLN A 82 -4.43 14.44 -2.88
C GLN A 82 -4.32 13.24 -1.95
N ALA A 83 -5.45 12.74 -1.42
CA ALA A 83 -5.50 11.52 -0.62
C ALA A 83 -4.99 10.31 -1.40
N ALA A 84 -5.42 10.14 -2.66
CA ALA A 84 -4.97 9.06 -3.54
C ALA A 84 -3.47 9.10 -3.79
N VAL A 85 -2.94 10.24 -4.25
CA VAL A 85 -1.51 10.41 -4.55
C VAL A 85 -0.68 10.16 -3.28
N ASN A 86 -1.08 10.72 -2.14
CA ASN A 86 -0.37 10.52 -0.88
C ASN A 86 -0.36 9.05 -0.45
N ASN A 87 -1.53 8.40 -0.43
CA ASN A 87 -1.67 7.03 0.02
C ASN A 87 -0.89 6.04 -0.87
N GLN A 88 -0.98 6.21 -2.19
CA GLN A 88 -0.28 5.34 -3.14
C GLN A 88 1.24 5.55 -3.11
N THR A 89 1.68 6.81 -3.02
CA THR A 89 3.11 7.13 -2.90
C THR A 89 3.69 6.57 -1.60
N GLY A 90 3.00 6.78 -0.48
CA GLY A 90 3.41 6.28 0.83
C GLY A 90 3.53 4.75 0.87
N THR A 91 2.53 4.05 0.33
CA THR A 91 2.50 2.58 0.28
C THR A 91 3.61 2.04 -0.62
N THR A 92 3.79 2.65 -1.79
CA THR A 92 4.85 2.25 -2.74
C THR A 92 6.23 2.42 -2.11
N ILE A 93 6.52 3.57 -1.51
CA ILE A 93 7.82 3.82 -0.86
C ILE A 93 8.04 2.88 0.31
N SER A 94 7.00 2.62 1.11
CA SER A 94 7.07 1.72 2.26
C SER A 94 7.42 0.28 1.88
N ASN A 95 6.90 -0.18 0.73
CA ASN A 95 7.05 -1.56 0.29
C ASN A 95 8.30 -1.80 -0.58
N VAL A 96 8.78 -0.78 -1.31
CA VAL A 96 9.90 -0.94 -2.26
C VAL A 96 11.26 -0.80 -1.57
N ILE A 97 11.36 0.01 -0.51
CA ILE A 97 12.65 0.32 0.13
C ILE A 97 12.74 -0.41 1.48
N PRO A 98 13.84 -1.10 1.80
CA PRO A 98 14.09 -1.63 3.14
C PRO A 98 14.07 -0.50 4.18
N GLY A 99 13.25 -0.64 5.23
CA GLY A 99 12.99 0.46 6.17
C GLY A 99 12.17 1.62 5.58
N GLY A 100 11.50 1.39 4.45
CA GLY A 100 10.80 2.39 3.65
C GLY A 100 9.69 3.14 4.39
N GLY A 101 9.15 2.58 5.48
CA GLY A 101 8.14 3.26 6.30
C GLY A 101 8.60 4.62 6.83
N ALA A 102 9.86 4.75 7.29
CA ALA A 102 10.39 6.02 7.77
C ALA A 102 10.54 7.05 6.63
N VAL A 103 10.99 6.59 5.46
CA VAL A 103 11.14 7.42 4.26
C VAL A 103 9.78 7.86 3.73
N ALA A 104 8.81 6.95 3.72
CA ALA A 104 7.44 7.20 3.31
C ALA A 104 6.76 8.24 4.21
N LEU A 105 6.93 8.14 5.54
CA LEU A 105 6.40 9.12 6.48
C LEU A 105 6.96 10.53 6.22
N GLY A 106 8.27 10.65 5.98
CA GLY A 106 8.88 11.92 5.59
C GLY A 106 8.25 12.50 4.32
N MET A 107 8.09 11.66 3.29
CA MET A 107 7.46 12.06 2.03
C MET A 107 5.99 12.49 2.23
N ILE A 108 5.20 11.70 2.94
CA ILE A 108 3.79 11.97 3.24
C ILE A 108 3.63 13.33 3.93
N VAL A 109 4.42 13.60 4.97
CA VAL A 109 4.38 14.88 5.70
C VAL A 109 4.76 16.04 4.78
N THR A 110 5.77 15.86 3.91
CA THR A 110 6.15 16.90 2.95
C THR A 110 5.06 17.17 1.90
N MET A 111 4.36 16.13 1.43
CA MET A 111 3.25 16.28 0.49
C MET A 111 2.10 17.05 1.12
N PHE A 112 1.65 16.68 2.31
CA PHE A 112 0.59 17.41 3.01
C PHE A 112 0.97 18.87 3.29
N ARG A 113 2.21 19.13 3.74
CA ARG A 113 2.67 20.51 3.94
C ARG A 113 2.71 21.32 2.64
N SER A 114 3.08 20.69 1.52
CA SER A 114 3.06 21.35 0.20
C SER A 114 1.66 21.75 -0.26
N TRP A 115 0.63 21.09 0.27
CA TRP A 115 -0.78 21.40 0.02
C TRP A 115 -1.38 22.35 1.05
N GLY A 116 -0.59 22.86 2.00
CA GLY A 116 -1.00 23.87 2.98
C GLY A 116 -1.50 23.32 4.32
N PHE A 117 -1.44 22.00 4.54
CA PHE A 117 -1.88 21.41 5.82
C PHE A 117 -0.85 21.62 6.93
N THR A 118 -1.37 21.93 8.12
CA THR A 118 -0.60 22.15 9.34
C THR A 118 -0.12 20.85 9.95
N GLY A 119 0.89 20.93 10.82
CA GLY A 119 1.38 19.76 11.57
C GLY A 119 0.32 19.13 12.46
N SER A 120 -0.61 19.93 13.01
CA SER A 120 -1.71 19.45 13.84
C SER A 120 -2.70 18.60 13.03
N GLU A 121 -3.10 19.08 11.85
CA GLU A 121 -4.00 18.33 10.95
C GLU A 121 -3.38 17.03 10.46
N ILE A 122 -2.08 17.05 10.13
CA ILE A 122 -1.34 15.85 9.74
C ILE A 122 -1.23 14.87 10.90
N GLY A 123 -0.96 15.36 12.11
CA GLY A 123 -0.89 14.54 13.32
C GLY A 123 -2.23 13.88 13.64
N LEU A 124 -3.33 14.63 13.52
CA LEU A 124 -4.70 14.13 13.68
C LEU A 124 -4.99 13.04 12.65
N LEU A 125 -4.73 13.30 11.36
CA LEU A 125 -4.91 12.32 10.29
C LEU A 125 -4.15 11.02 10.56
N ILE A 126 -2.85 11.11 10.85
CA ILE A 126 -1.99 9.94 11.09
C ILE A 126 -2.48 9.17 12.31
N SER A 127 -2.85 9.85 13.39
CA SER A 127 -3.33 9.20 14.61
C SER A 127 -4.67 8.51 14.39
N THR A 128 -5.65 9.20 13.83
CA THR A 128 -6.98 8.65 13.57
C THR A 128 -6.93 7.48 12.60
N THR A 129 -6.19 7.61 11.49
CA THR A 129 -6.04 6.51 10.53
C THR A 129 -5.22 5.35 11.11
N GLY A 130 -4.17 5.64 11.88
CA GLY A 130 -3.34 4.63 12.54
C GLY A 130 -4.08 3.82 13.60
N ILE A 131 -4.91 4.48 14.41
CA ILE A 131 -5.79 3.83 15.39
C ILE A 131 -6.75 2.88 14.65
N TRP A 132 -7.48 3.39 13.66
CA TRP A 132 -8.38 2.56 12.86
C TRP A 132 -7.68 1.37 12.20
N ASN A 133 -6.49 1.59 11.63
CA ASN A 133 -5.73 0.54 10.99
C ASN A 133 -5.31 -0.55 11.98
N SER A 134 -4.90 -0.16 13.18
CA SER A 134 -4.51 -1.08 14.26
C SER A 134 -5.70 -1.88 14.77
N PHE A 135 -6.84 -1.22 15.00
CA PHE A 135 -8.08 -1.89 15.38
C PHE A 135 -8.54 -2.90 14.34
N LEU A 136 -8.49 -2.57 13.05
CA LEU A 136 -8.88 -3.51 12.00
C LEU A 136 -7.90 -4.67 11.87
N LYS A 137 -6.59 -4.40 11.87
CA LYS A 137 -5.57 -5.46 11.74
C LYS A 137 -5.57 -6.44 12.91
N LEU A 138 -5.82 -5.96 14.12
CA LEU A 138 -5.82 -6.79 15.32
C LEU A 138 -7.21 -7.36 15.64
N GLY A 139 -8.27 -6.59 15.34
CA GLY A 139 -9.65 -6.97 15.64
C GLY A 139 -10.26 -7.94 14.63
N LEU A 140 -9.96 -7.81 13.33
CA LEU A 140 -10.52 -8.70 12.32
C LEU A 140 -10.19 -10.18 12.56
N PRO A 141 -8.94 -10.56 12.91
CA PRO A 141 -8.63 -11.95 13.27
C PRO A 141 -9.44 -12.45 14.47
N VAL A 142 -9.64 -11.61 15.49
CA VAL A 142 -10.44 -11.98 16.68
C VAL A 142 -11.89 -12.21 16.30
N VAL A 143 -12.48 -11.30 15.52
CA VAL A 143 -13.85 -11.47 15.01
C VAL A 143 -13.95 -12.74 14.16
N ALA A 144 -12.98 -13.00 13.30
CA ALA A 144 -12.95 -14.23 12.50
C ALA A 144 -12.90 -15.49 13.37
N LEU A 145 -12.11 -15.49 14.46
CA LEU A 145 -12.06 -16.61 15.41
C LEU A 145 -13.39 -16.80 16.15
N VAL A 146 -14.06 -15.72 16.55
CA VAL A 146 -15.39 -15.80 17.19
C VAL A 146 -16.42 -16.38 16.22
N LEU A 147 -16.47 -15.87 14.98
CA LEU A 147 -17.35 -16.38 13.94
C LEU A 147 -17.04 -17.85 13.61
N LEU A 148 -15.76 -18.24 13.59
CA LEU A 148 -15.34 -19.62 13.39
C LEU A 148 -15.76 -20.51 14.57
N ALA A 149 -15.68 -20.04 15.81
CA ALA A 149 -16.14 -20.79 16.96
C ALA A 149 -17.67 -21.02 16.91
N LEU A 150 -18.44 -19.99 16.54
CA LEU A 150 -19.90 -20.08 16.41
C LEU A 150 -20.33 -20.96 15.23
N SER A 151 -19.63 -20.92 14.09
CA SER A 151 -19.93 -21.74 12.91
C SER A 151 -19.36 -23.15 12.98
N GLY A 152 -18.20 -23.35 13.62
CA GLY A 152 -17.59 -24.66 13.88
C GLY A 152 -18.41 -25.51 14.84
N GLN A 153 -19.12 -24.88 15.80
CA GLN A 153 -20.14 -25.57 16.60
C GLN A 153 -21.36 -25.99 15.76
N ALA A 154 -21.71 -25.24 14.71
CA ALA A 154 -22.80 -25.59 13.81
C ALA A 154 -22.46 -26.74 12.85
N THR A 155 -21.18 -26.94 12.50
CA THR A 155 -20.74 -28.10 11.69
C THR A 155 -20.58 -29.38 12.51
N ALA A 156 -20.30 -29.29 13.81
CA ALA A 156 -20.24 -30.45 14.70
C ALA A 156 -21.61 -30.96 15.20
N ALA A 157 -22.66 -30.16 15.00
CA ALA A 157 -24.04 -30.47 15.41
C ALA A 157 -24.95 -30.94 14.26
N LEU A 158 -24.39 -31.16 13.06
CA LEU A 158 -25.02 -31.80 11.90
C LEU A 158 -24.36 -33.16 11.64
#